data_AF-A0A916M248-F1
#
_entry.id   AF-A0A916M248-F1
#
_cell.length_a   1.000
_cell.length_b   1.000
_cell.length_c   1.000
_cell.angle_alpha   90.00
_cell.angle_beta   90.00
_cell.angle_gamma   90.00
#
_symmetry.space_group_name_H-M   'P 1'
#
loop_
_entity.id
_entity.type
_entity.pdbx_description
1 polymer ?
#
loop_
_entity_poly.entity_id
_entity_poly.type
_entity_poly.pdbx_seq_one_letter_code
_entity_poly.pdbx_strand_id
1 'polypeptide(L)'
;MSEHDSNLEPPVALRESLVRGYTPPTAPSAIDAAVLAAARRDFDRSRRRRRIWLTAGPLAAAAGLALAVFVMWPTTPPPGGPRAGLLAAGSNDLNADGAIDMLDALTLARQVASGRGVDLNGDGVADSRDVDALARRAVRLDGGAS
;
A
#
# COMPACT_ATOMS: atom_id res chain seq x y z
N MET A 1 17.07 -27.21 -28.32
CA MET A 1 15.63 -27.10 -28.02
C MET A 1 15.27 -28.36 -27.24
N SER A 2 14.96 -28.21 -25.95
CA SER A 2 14.96 -29.26 -24.94
C SER A 2 13.58 -29.88 -24.78
N GLU A 3 13.42 -31.19 -25.01
CA GLU A 3 12.16 -31.94 -24.80
C GLU A 3 12.42 -33.36 -24.24
N HIS A 4 13.32 -33.52 -23.27
CA HIS A 4 13.65 -34.85 -22.72
C HIS A 4 13.49 -35.01 -21.19
N ASP A 5 12.74 -34.14 -20.52
CA ASP A 5 12.59 -34.18 -19.06
C ASP A 5 11.17 -34.48 -18.56
N SER A 6 10.34 -35.11 -19.40
CA SER A 6 8.89 -35.22 -19.17
C SER A 6 8.39 -36.62 -18.76
N ASN A 7 9.24 -37.50 -18.21
CA ASN A 7 8.73 -38.78 -17.69
C ASN A 7 9.63 -39.51 -16.68
N LEU A 8 10.00 -38.85 -15.59
CA LEU A 8 10.62 -39.49 -14.42
C LEU A 8 9.56 -40.16 -13.50
N GLU A 9 8.54 -40.79 -14.08
CA GLU A 9 7.75 -41.74 -13.28
C GLU A 9 8.62 -42.99 -13.07
N PRO A 10 8.91 -43.37 -11.81
CA PRO A 10 9.63 -44.60 -11.55
C PRO A 10 8.80 -45.77 -12.11
N PRO A 11 9.43 -46.73 -12.82
CA PRO A 11 8.73 -47.90 -13.35
C PRO A 11 7.86 -48.56 -12.28
N VAL A 12 6.65 -48.98 -12.63
CA VAL A 12 5.67 -49.57 -11.69
C VAL A 12 6.30 -50.67 -10.82
N ALA A 13 7.17 -51.48 -11.42
CA ALA A 13 7.92 -52.53 -10.74
C ALA A 13 8.83 -52.02 -9.59
N LEU A 14 9.40 -50.82 -9.74
CA LEU A 14 10.25 -50.18 -8.72
C LEU A 14 9.41 -49.64 -7.56
N ARG A 15 8.19 -49.18 -7.84
CA ARG A 15 7.24 -48.76 -6.80
C ARG A 15 6.77 -49.96 -5.97
N GLU A 16 6.42 -51.06 -6.63
CA GLU A 16 5.99 -52.28 -5.95
C GLU A 16 7.10 -52.89 -5.08
N SER A 17 8.35 -52.86 -5.54
CA SER A 17 9.49 -53.38 -4.75
C SER A 17 9.78 -52.51 -3.54
N LEU A 18 9.66 -51.18 -3.66
CA LEU A 18 9.79 -50.25 -2.53
C LEU A 18 8.69 -50.46 -1.49
N VAL A 19 7.43 -50.58 -1.92
CA VAL A 19 6.31 -50.83 -1.00
C VAL A 19 6.46 -52.17 -0.30
N ARG A 20 6.93 -53.20 -1.01
CA ARG A 20 7.11 -54.55 -0.45
C ARG A 20 8.27 -54.64 0.55
N GLY A 21 9.32 -53.85 0.36
CA GLY A 21 10.49 -53.82 1.25
C GLY A 21 10.42 -52.79 2.38
N TYR A 22 9.48 -51.84 2.31
CA TYR A 22 9.38 -50.78 3.30
C TYR A 22 8.71 -51.28 4.58
N THR A 23 9.52 -51.47 5.62
CA THR A 23 9.02 -51.62 6.98
C THR A 23 9.10 -50.25 7.66
N PRO A 24 7.96 -49.62 8.02
CA PRO A 24 8.01 -48.35 8.71
C PRO A 24 8.75 -48.51 10.04
N PRO A 25 9.77 -47.67 10.33
CA PRO A 25 10.47 -47.76 11.59
C PRO A 25 9.48 -47.48 12.73
N THR A 26 9.37 -48.42 13.67
CA THR A 26 8.56 -48.22 14.87
C THR A 26 9.30 -47.26 15.78
N ALA A 27 8.85 -46.00 15.83
CA ALA A 27 9.43 -45.03 16.74
C ALA A 27 9.19 -45.46 18.19
N PRO A 28 10.21 -45.46 19.07
CA PRO A 28 10.02 -45.64 20.49
C PRO A 28 9.02 -44.62 21.03
N SER A 29 8.09 -45.06 21.89
CA SER A 29 7.04 -44.20 22.47
C SER A 29 7.60 -42.98 23.21
N ALA A 30 8.81 -43.10 23.77
CA ALA A 30 9.52 -41.99 24.39
C ALA A 30 9.89 -40.87 23.41
N ILE A 31 10.27 -41.22 22.17
CA ILE A 31 10.59 -40.25 21.12
C ILE A 31 9.32 -39.55 20.65
N ASP A 32 8.26 -40.31 20.42
CA ASP A 32 6.97 -39.74 19.99
C ASP A 32 6.39 -38.79 21.05
N ALA A 33 6.47 -39.17 22.33
CA ALA A 33 6.09 -38.30 23.45
C ALA A 33 6.96 -37.03 23.53
N ALA A 34 8.26 -37.13 23.26
CA ALA A 34 9.15 -35.98 23.23
C ALA A 34 8.82 -35.02 22.07
N VAL A 35 8.51 -35.55 20.88
CA VAL A 35 8.09 -34.77 19.71
C VAL A 35 6.76 -34.08 19.99
N LEU A 36 5.77 -34.79 20.53
CA LEU A 36 4.48 -34.20 20.90
C LEU A 36 4.62 -33.12 21.98
N ALA A 37 5.50 -33.31 22.97
CA ALA A 37 5.78 -32.32 24.01
C ALA A 37 6.51 -31.08 23.46
N ALA A 38 7.40 -31.26 22.48
CA ALA A 38 8.05 -30.15 21.78
C ALA A 38 7.06 -29.37 20.90
N ALA A 39 6.24 -30.08 20.12
CA ALA A 39 5.21 -29.48 19.28
C ALA A 39 4.20 -28.67 20.11
N ARG A 40 3.73 -29.21 21.24
CA ARG A 40 2.83 -28.48 22.15
C ARG A 40 3.46 -27.20 22.69
N ARG A 41 4.74 -27.22 23.07
CA ARG A 41 5.46 -26.02 23.54
C ARG A 41 5.52 -24.93 22.47
N ASP A 42 5.74 -25.29 21.21
CA ASP A 42 5.77 -24.30 20.11
C ASP A 42 4.37 -23.80 19.73
N PHE A 43 3.35 -24.66 19.78
CA PHE A 43 1.96 -24.23 19.63
C PHE A 43 1.51 -23.26 20.74
N ASP A 44 1.91 -23.50 21.99
CA ASP A 44 1.56 -22.60 23.09
C ASP A 44 2.28 -21.24 22.98
N ARG A 45 3.52 -21.21 22.50
CA ARG A 45 4.26 -19.97 22.22
C ARG A 45 3.60 -19.15 21.10
N SER A 46 3.24 -19.81 19.99
CA SER A 46 2.57 -19.15 18.86
C SER A 46 1.16 -18.67 19.24
N ARG A 47 0.41 -19.44 20.02
CA ARG A 47 -0.91 -19.04 20.53
C ARG A 47 -0.82 -17.85 21.49
N ARG A 48 0.17 -17.82 22.40
CA ARG A 48 0.42 -16.66 23.27
C ARG A 48 0.80 -15.42 22.46
N ARG A 49 1.70 -15.53 21.48
CA ARG A 49 2.01 -14.42 20.56
C ARG A 49 0.74 -13.96 19.84
N ARG A 50 0.01 -14.83 19.15
CA ARG A 50 -1.20 -14.44 18.41
C ARG A 50 -2.25 -13.80 19.32
N ARG A 51 -2.41 -14.30 20.56
CA ARG A 51 -3.31 -13.70 21.55
C ARG A 51 -2.83 -12.32 21.98
N ILE A 52 -1.53 -12.14 22.25
CA ILE A 52 -0.93 -10.84 22.56
C ILE A 52 -1.09 -9.87 21.38
N TRP A 53 -0.83 -10.30 20.14
CA TRP A 53 -1.02 -9.47 18.94
C TRP A 53 -2.50 -9.10 18.70
N LEU A 54 -3.44 -10.01 18.98
CA LEU A 54 -4.88 -9.74 18.87
C LEU A 54 -5.42 -8.85 20.01
N THR A 55 -4.84 -8.91 21.21
CA THR A 55 -5.25 -8.07 22.34
C THR A 55 -4.51 -6.73 22.40
N ALA A 56 -3.30 -6.65 21.85
CA ALA A 56 -2.48 -5.42 21.80
C ALA A 56 -2.66 -4.64 20.47
N GLY A 57 -3.19 -5.27 19.43
CA GLY A 57 -3.50 -4.63 18.14
C GLY A 57 -4.43 -3.40 18.23
N PRO A 58 -5.46 -3.35 19.10
CA PRO A 58 -6.36 -2.21 19.15
C PRO A 58 -5.75 -0.95 19.81
N LEU A 59 -4.67 -1.08 20.59
CA LEU A 59 -4.04 0.07 21.27
C LEU A 59 -2.87 0.68 20.48
N ALA A 60 -2.23 -0.09 19.58
CA ALA A 60 -1.15 0.44 18.75
C ALA A 60 -1.65 1.24 17.53
N ALA A 61 -2.84 0.92 17.00
CA ALA A 61 -3.41 1.63 15.86
C ALA A 61 -3.80 3.09 16.18
N ALA A 62 -4.24 3.38 17.40
CA ALA A 62 -4.65 4.72 17.81
C ALA A 62 -3.46 5.68 17.98
N ALA A 63 -2.34 5.23 18.58
CA ALA A 63 -1.15 6.06 18.75
C ALA A 63 -0.44 6.34 17.42
N GLY A 64 -0.39 5.36 16.52
CA GLY A 64 0.16 5.54 15.16
C GLY A 64 -0.66 6.50 14.30
N LEU A 65 -1.99 6.40 14.34
CA LEU A 65 -2.88 7.37 13.67
C LEU A 65 -2.77 8.76 14.29
N ALA A 66 -2.70 8.90 15.62
CA ALA A 66 -2.53 10.20 16.26
C ALA A 66 -1.17 10.84 15.93
N LEU A 67 -0.09 10.07 15.88
CA LEU A 67 1.23 10.58 15.49
C LEU A 67 1.30 10.90 14.00
N ALA A 68 0.70 10.08 13.13
CA ALA A 68 0.58 10.38 11.70
C ALA A 68 -0.27 11.63 11.46
N VAL A 69 -1.39 11.79 12.17
CA VAL A 69 -2.21 13.01 12.14
C VAL A 69 -1.43 14.20 12.69
N PHE A 70 -0.60 14.05 13.72
CA PHE A 70 0.21 15.13 14.28
C PHE A 70 1.40 15.54 13.39
N VAL A 71 2.08 14.58 12.76
CA VAL A 71 3.19 14.83 11.81
C VAL A 71 2.66 15.36 10.47
N MET A 72 1.49 14.89 10.04
CA MET A 72 0.78 15.36 8.85
C MET A 72 -0.08 16.59 9.16
N TRP A 73 -0.22 16.98 10.43
CA TRP A 73 -0.81 18.27 10.79
C TRP A 73 0.20 19.33 10.39
N PRO A 74 -0.16 20.28 9.51
CA PRO A 74 0.70 21.40 9.24
C PRO A 74 0.83 22.18 10.54
N THR A 75 1.95 22.02 11.25
CA THR A 75 2.40 22.98 12.25
C THR A 75 2.70 24.25 11.47
N THR A 76 1.67 25.02 11.16
CA THR A 76 1.80 26.38 10.67
C THR A 76 2.34 27.17 11.85
N PRO A 77 3.64 27.55 11.86
CA PRO A 77 4.07 28.58 12.80
C PRO A 77 3.19 29.81 12.54
N PRO A 78 2.73 30.53 13.58
CA PRO A 78 2.00 31.77 13.37
C PRO A 78 2.88 32.68 12.51
N PRO A 79 2.40 33.16 11.34
CA PRO A 79 3.23 33.98 10.47
C PRO A 79 3.30 35.40 11.03
N GLY A 80 4.17 35.59 12.02
CA GLY A 80 4.79 36.86 12.33
C GLY A 80 6.03 37.04 11.44
N GLY A 81 5.82 37.27 10.15
CA GLY A 81 6.91 37.50 9.20
C GLY A 81 6.37 37.93 7.85
N PRO A 82 6.53 39.20 7.44
CA PRO A 82 6.08 39.67 6.14
C PRO A 82 7.04 39.11 5.08
N ARG A 83 6.66 38.02 4.42
CA ARG A 83 7.26 37.62 3.15
C ARG A 83 6.19 37.66 2.08
N ALA A 84 6.47 38.51 1.10
CA ALA A 84 5.69 38.79 -0.08
C ALA A 84 5.29 37.50 -0.79
N GLY A 85 3.98 37.27 -0.81
CA GLY A 85 3.30 36.19 -1.50
C GLY A 85 1.78 36.28 -1.27
N LEU A 86 1.28 37.48 -0.97
CA LEU A 86 -0.14 37.79 -1.13
C LEU A 86 -0.41 37.67 -2.63
N LEU A 87 -1.10 36.60 -3.04
CA LEU A 87 -2.14 36.57 -4.06
C LEU A 87 -2.64 35.12 -4.19
N ALA A 88 -3.70 34.82 -3.43
CA ALA A 88 -4.68 33.78 -3.68
C ALA A 88 -4.22 32.30 -3.74
N ALA A 89 -4.47 31.58 -2.64
CA ALA A 89 -5.01 30.22 -2.68
C ALA A 89 -6.39 30.25 -3.38
N GLY A 90 -6.39 30.56 -4.68
CA GLY A 90 -7.56 30.79 -5.51
C GLY A 90 -7.90 29.54 -6.30
N SER A 91 -9.05 28.95 -5.99
CA SER A 91 -9.94 28.09 -6.79
C SER A 91 -9.39 26.94 -7.64
N ASN A 92 -8.06 26.76 -7.74
CA ASN A 92 -7.42 25.94 -8.76
C ASN A 92 -6.58 24.79 -8.19
N ASP A 93 -6.40 24.75 -6.86
CA ASP A 93 -5.99 23.54 -6.12
C ASP A 93 -7.27 22.71 -5.91
N LEU A 94 -7.40 21.63 -6.68
CA LEU A 94 -8.64 20.84 -6.75
C LEU A 94 -8.60 19.63 -5.81
N ASN A 95 -7.40 19.21 -5.39
CA ASN A 95 -7.21 18.09 -4.47
C ASN A 95 -6.99 18.55 -3.01
N ALA A 96 -6.87 19.86 -2.78
CA ALA A 96 -6.64 20.53 -1.50
C ALA A 96 -5.33 20.12 -0.80
N ASP A 97 -4.28 19.82 -1.55
CA ASP A 97 -2.95 19.49 -1.00
C ASP A 97 -2.05 20.71 -0.78
N GLY A 98 -2.51 21.90 -1.19
CA GLY A 98 -1.82 23.18 -1.02
C GLY A 98 -0.80 23.50 -2.12
N ALA A 99 -0.68 22.64 -3.13
CA ALA A 99 0.07 22.88 -4.35
C ALA A 99 -0.88 23.01 -5.55
N ILE A 100 -0.36 23.50 -6.68
CA ILE A 100 -1.06 23.46 -7.96
C ILE A 100 -0.15 22.71 -8.93
N ASP A 101 -0.45 21.44 -9.17
CA ASP A 101 0.40 20.55 -9.96
C ASP A 101 -0.36 19.79 -11.06
N MET A 102 0.30 18.80 -11.68
CA MET A 102 -0.32 17.98 -12.73
C MET A 102 -1.43 17.04 -12.20
N LEU A 103 -1.46 16.76 -10.89
CA LEU A 103 -2.52 15.97 -10.27
C LEU A 103 -3.82 16.77 -10.18
N ASP A 104 -3.75 18.08 -9.99
CA ASP A 104 -4.93 18.95 -10.09
C ASP A 104 -5.51 18.96 -11.50
N ALA A 105 -4.66 19.04 -12.53
CA ALA A 105 -5.08 18.92 -13.93
C ALA A 105 -5.76 17.58 -14.23
N LEU A 106 -5.22 16.48 -13.70
CA LEU A 106 -5.84 15.16 -13.83
C LEU A 106 -7.18 15.07 -13.10
N THR A 107 -7.29 15.70 -11.94
CA THR A 107 -8.52 15.76 -11.15
C THR A 107 -9.60 16.52 -11.91
N LEU A 108 -9.26 17.66 -12.51
CA LEU A 108 -10.15 18.42 -13.36
C LEU A 108 -10.62 17.62 -14.58
N ALA A 109 -9.72 16.91 -15.26
CA ALA A 109 -10.05 16.09 -16.41
C ALA A 109 -11.10 15.02 -16.10
N ARG A 110 -10.98 14.38 -14.92
CA ARG A 110 -11.98 13.41 -14.43
C ARG A 110 -13.32 14.07 -14.12
N GLN A 111 -13.31 15.27 -13.55
CA GLN A 111 -14.53 16.02 -13.26
C GLN A 111 -15.26 16.42 -14.54
N VAL A 112 -14.55 16.98 -15.52
CA VAL A 112 -15.08 17.31 -16.87
C VAL A 112 -15.67 16.07 -17.54
N ALA A 113 -14.95 14.94 -17.53
CA ALA A 113 -15.45 13.69 -18.10
C ALA A 113 -16.73 13.17 -17.43
N SER A 114 -16.94 13.50 -16.15
CA SER A 114 -18.15 13.14 -15.39
C SER A 114 -19.27 14.21 -15.43
N GLY A 115 -19.07 15.30 -16.19
CA GLY A 115 -20.02 16.42 -16.28
C GLY A 115 -20.06 17.31 -15.03
N ARG A 116 -19.04 17.26 -14.17
CA ARG A 116 -18.91 18.05 -12.93
C ARG A 116 -17.70 18.98 -12.95
N GLY A 117 -17.18 19.30 -14.13
CA GLY A 117 -16.03 20.19 -14.28
C GLY A 117 -16.33 21.62 -13.80
N VAL A 118 -15.26 22.35 -13.48
CA VAL A 118 -15.31 23.77 -13.16
C VAL A 118 -14.64 24.53 -14.30
N ASP A 119 -15.28 25.61 -14.75
CA ASP A 119 -14.68 26.53 -15.71
C ASP A 119 -13.59 27.35 -15.01
N LEU A 120 -12.34 27.07 -15.38
CA LEU A 120 -11.16 27.74 -14.83
C LEU A 120 -10.63 28.82 -15.76
N ASN A 121 -11.02 28.79 -17.04
CA ASN A 121 -10.56 29.74 -18.05
C ASN A 121 -11.51 30.94 -18.24
N GLY A 122 -12.75 30.84 -17.73
CA GLY A 122 -13.77 31.88 -17.72
C GLY A 122 -14.57 32.00 -19.03
N ASP A 123 -14.60 30.97 -19.88
CA ASP A 123 -15.35 30.97 -21.14
C ASP A 123 -16.82 30.51 -21.00
N GLY A 124 -17.23 30.16 -19.79
CA GLY A 124 -18.59 29.75 -19.45
C GLY A 124 -18.88 28.28 -19.73
N VAL A 125 -17.89 27.48 -20.15
CA VAL A 125 -18.06 26.05 -20.44
C VAL A 125 -16.93 25.24 -19.81
N ALA A 126 -17.27 24.35 -18.87
CA ALA A 126 -16.29 23.43 -18.29
C ALA A 126 -15.94 22.31 -19.30
N ASP A 127 -14.80 22.44 -20.00
CA ASP A 127 -14.34 21.48 -21.00
C ASP A 127 -12.82 21.17 -20.91
N SER A 128 -12.28 20.47 -21.91
CA SER A 128 -10.85 20.09 -21.94
C SER A 128 -9.90 21.30 -21.97
N ARG A 129 -10.37 22.49 -22.38
CA ARG A 129 -9.58 23.72 -22.40
C ARG A 129 -9.24 24.21 -20.99
N ASP A 130 -10.10 23.92 -20.01
CA ASP A 130 -9.82 24.21 -18.60
C ASP A 130 -8.66 23.37 -18.05
N VAL A 131 -8.63 22.10 -18.45
CA VAL A 131 -7.56 21.16 -18.12
C VAL A 131 -6.23 21.64 -18.68
N ASP A 132 -6.21 22.04 -19.95
CA ASP A 132 -5.00 22.57 -20.59
C ASP A 132 -4.53 23.89 -19.96
N ALA A 133 -5.47 24.75 -19.56
CA ALA A 133 -5.16 25.99 -18.86
C ALA A 133 -4.49 25.72 -17.50
N LEU A 134 -4.99 24.73 -16.75
CA LEU A 134 -4.44 24.34 -15.46
C LEU A 134 -3.06 23.67 -15.61
N ALA A 135 -2.90 22.75 -16.57
CA ALA A 135 -1.63 22.08 -16.84
C ALA A 135 -0.51 23.07 -17.24
N ARG A 136 -0.81 24.06 -18.09
CA ARG A 136 0.17 25.11 -18.44
C ARG A 136 0.59 25.95 -17.24
N ARG A 137 -0.30 26.14 -16.26
CA ARG A 137 -0.01 26.89 -15.04
C ARG A 137 0.86 26.08 -14.09
N ALA A 138 0.56 24.80 -13.90
CA ALA A 138 1.36 23.86 -13.10
C ALA A 138 2.81 23.81 -13.60
N VAL A 139 3.02 23.62 -14.92
CA VAL A 139 4.37 23.55 -15.52
C VAL A 139 5.17 24.85 -15.32
N ARG A 140 4.51 26.02 -15.33
CA ARG A 140 5.19 27.31 -15.10
C ARG A 140 5.61 27.52 -13.65
N LEU A 141 4.90 26.92 -12.70
CA LEU A 141 5.23 27.01 -11.27
C LEU A 141 6.44 26.12 -10.94
N ASP A 142 6.54 24.94 -11.55
CA ASP A 142 7.69 24.05 -11.37
C ASP A 142 8.95 24.53 -12.14
N GLY A 143 8.77 25.17 -13.29
CA GLY A 143 9.87 25.61 -14.16
C GLY A 143 10.45 27.00 -13.89
N GLY A 144 9.86 27.77 -12.97
CA GLY A 144 10.20 29.18 -12.71
C GLY A 144 11.11 29.44 -11.49
N ALA A 145 11.56 28.40 -10.79
CA ALA A 145 12.55 28.53 -9.72
C ALA A 145 13.96 28.66 -10.34
N SER A 146 14.39 29.90 -10.60
CA SER A 146 15.78 30.25 -10.92
C SER A 146 16.21 31.47 -10.12
#